data_AF-A0A9D9RGL2-F1
#
_entry.id   AF-A0A9D9RGL2-F1
#
_cell.length_a   1.000
_cell.length_b   1.000
_cell.length_c   1.000
_cell.angle_alpha   90.00
_cell.angle_beta   90.00
_cell.angle_gamma   90.00
#
_symmetry.space_group_name_H-M   'P 1'
#
loop_
_entity.id
_entity.type
_entity.pdbx_description
1 polymer ?
#
loop_
_entity_poly.entity_id
_entity_poly.type
_entity_poly.pdbx_seq_one_letter_code
_entity_poly.pdbx_strand_id
1 'polypeptide(L)'
;MKKKKLDIFNLFYSGAAVVILIGVIAKLLEWPAQDLLITLGLSIEAVVFGVSAIKYVEVEEKQEVATEATLAKVADGLGNITTLAGGANGGNGTGVPSKGDTYVNIQTGKTELEPSVPGSSNALKVAHTSYPETNSRVAVDIQVPATTYNDATISEETKTVHTLSNAPSSSNASNASNTLWQLEQLDILSLSKDLFYQPEWNKLTTEEYNQISSLFKNLFNKKVPTKESLPFLAQFPVKIPVPEIAELVLTASSTLSAHDIQVICKAFEVIKVTNLFDYFIIESVGPDYIIRNKQPKETIIFGGEEEVMLAHCQNFYGAELIVSPNVECLKDVIKLKDQFLVDYLLQKVDIKNEAEFISLADVLATKQDEIKKKLFNKFKKIKYNAETEAGYTYLKTLAKLAASFADQTQAQELLNKITELQVNETLTITLADVVNSYADTIYFGPKNEYSVVLKDIFVNGELDNLNYFEAFIEKLAIDGVANKATLLELFNLKEQDSKKEVFNKLNYHLAKTNTVAGGAQLAFILLYKQYS
;
A
#
# COMPACT_ATOMS: atom_id res chain seq x y z
N MET A 1 -21.30 20.31 11.37
CA MET A 1 -21.94 20.20 10.04
C MET A 1 -22.40 18.76 9.82
N LYS A 2 -23.63 18.51 9.34
CA LYS A 2 -24.08 17.14 9.03
C LYS A 2 -23.46 16.68 7.70
N LYS A 3 -22.59 15.65 7.72
CA LYS A 3 -22.09 15.01 6.49
C LYS A 3 -23.28 14.32 5.80
N LYS A 4 -23.76 14.88 4.68
CA LYS A 4 -24.71 14.17 3.80
C LYS A 4 -23.96 13.01 3.16
N LYS A 5 -24.19 11.77 3.62
CA LYS A 5 -23.82 10.59 2.84
C LYS A 5 -24.70 10.60 1.58
N LEU A 6 -24.07 10.62 0.41
CA LEU A 6 -24.77 10.40 -0.85
C LEU A 6 -25.19 8.93 -0.87
N ASP A 7 -26.49 8.68 -1.01
CA ASP A 7 -27.03 7.33 -1.06
C ASP A 7 -26.75 6.71 -2.43
N ILE A 8 -25.54 6.15 -2.54
CA ILE A 8 -24.95 5.72 -3.81
C ILE A 8 -25.79 4.62 -4.47
N PHE A 9 -26.46 3.79 -3.67
CA PHE A 9 -27.34 2.72 -4.16
C PHE A 9 -28.54 3.30 -4.89
N ASN A 10 -29.27 4.25 -4.28
CA ASN A 10 -30.39 4.91 -4.93
C ASN A 10 -29.97 5.68 -6.21
N LEU A 11 -28.74 6.24 -6.24
CA LEU A 11 -28.19 6.85 -7.44
C LEU A 11 -27.90 5.83 -8.55
N PHE A 12 -27.30 4.67 -8.23
CA PHE A 12 -27.02 3.61 -9.21
C PHE A 12 -28.30 2.94 -9.73
N TYR A 13 -29.28 2.64 -8.87
CA TYR A 13 -30.58 2.12 -9.29
C TYR A 13 -31.32 3.10 -10.21
N SER A 14 -31.34 4.39 -9.87
CA SER A 14 -31.98 5.41 -10.71
C SER A 14 -31.24 5.61 -12.05
N GLY A 15 -29.91 5.66 -12.03
CA GLY A 15 -29.09 5.81 -13.24
C GLY A 15 -29.22 4.63 -14.20
N ALA A 16 -29.18 3.40 -13.69
CA ALA A 16 -29.36 2.18 -14.50
C ALA A 16 -30.72 2.16 -15.20
N ALA A 17 -31.81 2.46 -14.48
CA ALA A 17 -33.16 2.49 -15.03
C ALA A 17 -33.31 3.51 -16.18
N VAL A 18 -32.68 4.69 -16.07
CA VAL A 18 -32.70 5.72 -17.13
C VAL A 18 -31.94 5.25 -18.38
N VAL A 19 -30.76 4.65 -18.23
CA VAL A 19 -29.97 4.16 -19.37
C VAL A 19 -30.70 3.05 -20.14
N ILE A 20 -31.36 2.12 -19.43
CA ILE A 20 -32.17 1.06 -20.04
C ILE A 20 -33.36 1.65 -20.78
N LEU A 21 -34.08 2.60 -20.18
CA LEU A 21 -35.22 3.28 -20.81
C LEU A 21 -34.81 3.96 -22.12
N ILE A 22 -33.67 4.67 -22.12
CA ILE A 22 -33.10 5.31 -23.32
C ILE A 22 -32.72 4.27 -24.38
N GLY A 23 -32.10 3.14 -23.98
CA GLY A 23 -31.77 2.05 -24.90
C GLY A 23 -33.01 1.42 -25.57
N VAL A 24 -34.09 1.21 -24.80
CA VAL A 24 -35.36 0.71 -25.34
C VAL A 24 -36.01 1.71 -26.28
N ILE A 25 -36.02 3.00 -25.95
CA ILE A 25 -36.54 4.07 -26.83
C ILE A 25 -35.71 4.16 -28.12
N ALA A 26 -34.38 4.12 -28.03
CA ALA A 26 -33.49 4.13 -29.18
C ALA A 26 -33.71 2.92 -30.12
N LYS A 27 -34.10 1.76 -29.57
CA LYS A 27 -34.49 0.58 -30.34
C LYS A 27 -35.82 0.73 -31.07
N LEU A 28 -36.81 1.34 -30.42
CA LEU A 28 -38.13 1.61 -31.01
C LEU A 28 -38.07 2.71 -32.09
N LEU A 29 -36.98 3.49 -32.12
CA LEU A 29 -36.72 4.56 -33.09
C LEU A 29 -35.61 4.22 -34.10
N GLU A 30 -35.17 2.96 -34.15
CA GLU A 30 -34.14 2.43 -35.07
C GLU A 30 -32.85 3.27 -35.14
N TRP A 31 -32.36 3.76 -33.99
CA TRP A 31 -31.14 4.57 -33.95
C TRP A 31 -29.89 3.75 -34.30
N PRO A 32 -28.92 4.30 -35.06
CA PRO A 32 -27.72 3.57 -35.50
C PRO A 32 -26.77 3.13 -34.36
N ALA A 33 -27.00 3.58 -33.13
CA ALA A 33 -26.28 3.16 -31.93
C ALA A 33 -27.13 2.34 -30.94
N GLN A 34 -28.31 1.84 -31.35
CA GLN A 34 -29.26 1.14 -30.48
C GLN A 34 -28.64 -0.06 -29.74
N ASP A 35 -27.84 -0.88 -30.42
CA ASP A 35 -27.27 -2.09 -29.84
C ASP A 35 -26.21 -1.76 -28.80
N LEU A 36 -25.39 -0.73 -29.05
CA LEU A 36 -24.40 -0.22 -28.10
C LEU A 36 -25.07 0.28 -26.81
N LEU A 37 -26.16 1.05 -26.93
CA LEU A 37 -26.91 1.58 -25.79
C LEU A 37 -27.60 0.46 -24.98
N ILE A 38 -28.12 -0.58 -25.65
CA ILE A 38 -28.73 -1.74 -24.98
C ILE A 38 -27.67 -2.58 -24.27
N THR A 39 -26.53 -2.88 -24.91
CA THR A 39 -25.44 -3.63 -24.25
C THR A 39 -24.90 -2.86 -23.05
N LEU A 40 -24.78 -1.53 -23.14
CA LEU A 40 -24.41 -0.69 -22.00
C LEU A 40 -25.47 -0.75 -20.87
N GLY A 41 -26.76 -0.61 -21.20
CA GLY A 41 -27.84 -0.68 -20.21
C GLY A 41 -27.90 -2.02 -19.47
N LEU A 42 -27.90 -3.13 -20.22
CA LEU A 42 -27.97 -4.49 -19.67
C LEU A 42 -26.73 -4.86 -18.85
N SER A 43 -25.54 -4.38 -19.24
CA SER A 43 -24.31 -4.64 -18.46
C SER A 43 -24.29 -3.88 -17.13
N ILE A 44 -24.81 -2.65 -17.08
CA ILE A 44 -25.03 -1.91 -15.83
C ILE A 44 -26.09 -2.61 -14.97
N GLU A 45 -27.19 -3.09 -15.58
CA GLU A 45 -28.25 -3.84 -14.88
C GLU A 45 -27.70 -5.11 -14.22
N ALA A 46 -26.87 -5.89 -14.92
CA ALA A 46 -26.23 -7.09 -14.39
C ALA A 46 -25.34 -6.81 -13.18
N VAL A 47 -24.61 -5.68 -13.18
CA VAL A 47 -23.82 -5.23 -12.01
C VAL A 47 -24.73 -4.87 -10.84
N VAL A 48 -25.82 -4.13 -11.09
CA VAL A 48 -26.79 -3.76 -10.04
C VAL A 48 -27.46 -5.02 -9.45
N PHE A 49 -27.84 -6.00 -10.27
CA PHE A 49 -28.36 -7.29 -9.79
C PHE A 49 -27.33 -8.05 -8.96
N GLY A 50 -26.07 -8.14 -9.41
CA GLY A 50 -24.99 -8.80 -8.67
C GLY A 50 -24.75 -8.17 -7.29
N VAL A 51 -24.76 -6.85 -7.20
CA VAL A 51 -24.63 -6.14 -5.91
C VAL A 51 -25.89 -6.28 -5.05
N SER A 52 -27.09 -6.35 -5.65
CA SER A 52 -28.36 -6.54 -4.91
C SER A 52 -28.46 -7.88 -4.17
N ALA A 53 -27.72 -8.90 -4.60
CA ALA A 53 -27.64 -10.18 -3.93
C ALA A 53 -26.84 -10.13 -2.62
N ILE A 54 -26.04 -9.08 -2.41
CA ILE A 54 -25.25 -8.87 -1.20
C ILE A 54 -26.13 -8.26 -0.11
N LYS A 55 -26.91 -9.11 0.57
CA LYS A 55 -27.48 -8.74 1.87
C LYS A 55 -26.37 -8.68 2.91
N TYR A 56 -25.97 -7.46 3.27
CA TYR A 56 -25.36 -7.20 4.57
C TYR A 56 -26.43 -7.51 5.62
N VAL A 57 -26.32 -8.67 6.26
CA VAL A 57 -26.98 -8.91 7.53
C VAL A 57 -26.29 -7.98 8.51
N GLU A 58 -27.01 -6.96 8.99
CA GLU A 58 -26.62 -6.28 10.22
C GLU A 58 -26.67 -7.33 11.33
N VAL A 59 -25.51 -7.91 11.61
CA VAL A 59 -25.27 -8.49 12.92
C VAL A 59 -25.32 -7.30 13.86
N GLU A 60 -26.47 -7.12 14.51
CA GLU A 60 -26.50 -6.44 15.80
C GLU A 60 -25.56 -7.23 16.72
N GLU A 61 -24.27 -6.86 16.72
CA GLU A 61 -23.50 -6.96 17.94
C GLU A 61 -24.32 -6.17 18.95
N LYS A 62 -24.99 -6.90 19.85
CA LYS A 62 -25.56 -6.33 21.06
C LYS A 62 -24.40 -5.85 21.91
N GLN A 63 -23.95 -4.66 21.56
CA GLN A 63 -23.08 -3.84 22.35
C GLN A 63 -23.94 -3.46 23.58
N GLU A 64 -23.95 -4.33 24.59
CA GLU A 64 -24.32 -3.97 25.97
C GLU A 64 -23.25 -3.01 26.48
N VAL A 65 -23.22 -1.82 25.88
CA VAL A 65 -22.45 -0.69 26.37
C VAL A 65 -23.14 -0.25 27.64
N ALA A 66 -22.52 -0.58 28.77
CA ALA A 66 -22.76 0.14 30.00
C ALA A 66 -22.34 1.59 29.77
N THR A 67 -23.30 2.39 29.29
CA THR A 67 -23.17 3.85 29.27
C THR A 67 -22.94 4.30 30.71
N GLU A 68 -22.28 5.43 30.92
CA GLU A 68 -21.90 5.98 32.24
C GLU A 68 -23.02 5.85 33.30
N ALA A 69 -24.27 6.08 32.90
CA ALA A 69 -25.47 5.94 33.73
C ALA A 69 -25.76 4.51 34.24
N THR A 70 -25.35 3.46 33.54
CA THR A 70 -25.53 2.05 33.96
C THR A 70 -24.49 1.66 35.02
N LEU A 71 -23.23 2.08 34.85
CA LEU A 71 -22.19 1.87 35.86
C LEU A 71 -22.47 2.67 37.14
N ALA A 72 -22.92 3.93 37.00
CA ALA A 72 -23.35 4.75 38.13
C ALA A 72 -24.54 4.13 38.89
N LYS A 73 -25.58 3.64 38.18
CA LYS A 73 -26.73 2.99 38.82
C LYS A 73 -26.40 1.68 39.53
N VAL A 74 -25.42 0.92 39.06
CA VAL A 74 -24.96 -0.30 39.75
C VAL A 74 -24.16 0.06 41.01
N ALA A 75 -23.39 1.16 41.00
CA ALA A 75 -22.73 1.68 42.19
C ALA A 75 -23.73 2.18 43.26
N ASP A 76 -24.71 3.01 42.85
CA ASP A 76 -25.77 3.50 43.75
C ASP A 76 -26.62 2.35 44.33
N GLY A 77 -26.88 1.31 43.53
CA GLY A 77 -27.62 0.11 43.95
C GLY A 77 -26.92 -0.72 45.04
N LEU A 78 -25.58 -0.74 45.07
CA LEU A 78 -24.80 -1.41 46.12
C LEU A 78 -24.62 -0.54 47.37
N GLY A 79 -24.54 0.78 47.23
CA GLY A 79 -24.35 1.72 48.34
C GLY A 79 -25.49 1.70 49.38
N ASN A 80 -26.70 1.30 48.99
CA ASN A 80 -27.88 1.33 49.87
C ASN A 80 -28.11 0.02 50.66
N ILE A 81 -27.19 -0.96 50.58
CA ILE A 81 -27.27 -2.22 51.33
C ILE A 81 -26.53 -2.13 52.69
N THR A 82 -25.61 -1.18 52.85
CA THR A 82 -24.78 -1.05 54.07
C THR A 82 -25.38 -0.21 55.20
N THR A 83 -26.55 0.41 54.99
CA THR A 83 -27.17 1.36 55.95
C THR A 83 -28.22 0.74 56.89
N LEU A 84 -28.54 -0.56 56.78
CA LEU A 84 -29.57 -1.22 57.61
C LEU A 84 -29.07 -2.34 58.55
N ALA A 85 -27.75 -2.54 58.68
CA ALA A 85 -27.15 -3.54 59.57
C ALA A 85 -26.35 -2.88 60.71
N GLY A 86 -26.99 -1.98 61.46
CA GLY A 86 -26.32 -1.03 62.36
C GLY A 86 -27.02 -0.72 63.68
N GLY A 87 -27.71 -1.69 64.30
CA GLY A 87 -27.98 -1.71 65.75
C GLY A 87 -29.36 -1.24 66.25
N ALA A 88 -30.00 -2.11 67.06
CA ALA A 88 -30.81 -1.75 68.24
C ALA A 88 -31.10 -3.00 69.10
N ASN A 89 -31.23 -2.82 70.43
CA ASN A 89 -31.45 -3.87 71.43
C ASN A 89 -32.87 -4.48 71.44
N GLY A 90 -33.00 -5.74 71.89
CA GLY A 90 -34.01 -6.09 72.91
C GLY A 90 -34.88 -7.35 72.71
N GLY A 91 -34.62 -8.39 73.52
CA GLY A 91 -35.65 -9.11 74.28
C GLY A 91 -36.47 -10.25 73.64
N ASN A 92 -36.29 -11.46 74.19
CA ASN A 92 -37.25 -12.58 74.35
C ASN A 92 -38.14 -13.07 73.18
N GLY A 93 -38.17 -14.41 72.99
CA GLY A 93 -39.41 -15.11 72.62
C GLY A 93 -39.30 -16.13 71.48
N THR A 94 -39.46 -17.40 71.84
CA THR A 94 -39.63 -18.58 70.97
C THR A 94 -40.57 -18.40 69.76
N GLY A 95 -40.16 -18.84 68.56
CA GLY A 95 -41.07 -19.04 67.42
C GLY A 95 -40.38 -19.35 66.08
N VAL A 96 -40.66 -20.53 65.52
CA VAL A 96 -40.38 -20.97 64.12
C VAL A 96 -41.74 -20.94 63.37
N PRO A 97 -41.88 -20.77 62.02
CA PRO A 97 -40.91 -20.61 60.92
C PRO A 97 -41.17 -19.39 59.97
N SER A 98 -40.32 -19.21 58.95
CA SER A 98 -40.72 -19.29 57.51
C SER A 98 -40.04 -18.29 56.55
N LYS A 99 -39.85 -18.79 55.34
CA LYS A 99 -39.30 -18.23 54.10
C LYS A 99 -39.99 -16.93 53.64
N GLY A 100 -39.22 -15.98 53.10
CA GLY A 100 -39.74 -14.77 52.44
C GLY A 100 -38.75 -14.22 51.41
N ASP A 101 -39.00 -14.46 50.13
CA ASP A 101 -38.20 -13.93 49.02
C ASP A 101 -38.57 -12.46 48.75
N THR A 102 -37.58 -11.57 48.57
CA THR A 102 -37.81 -10.18 48.13
C THR A 102 -37.22 -9.98 46.74
N TYR A 103 -38.07 -9.78 45.74
CA TYR A 103 -37.68 -9.48 44.35
C TYR A 103 -37.74 -7.97 44.10
N VAL A 104 -36.77 -7.45 43.33
CA VAL A 104 -36.88 -6.12 42.70
C VAL A 104 -37.18 -6.30 41.22
N ASN A 105 -38.25 -5.66 40.74
CA ASN A 105 -38.71 -5.71 39.36
C ASN A 105 -38.38 -4.37 38.67
N ILE A 106 -37.92 -4.39 37.42
CA ILE A 106 -37.70 -3.17 36.61
C ILE A 106 -38.47 -3.32 35.30
N GLN A 107 -39.59 -2.59 35.21
CA GLN A 107 -40.37 -2.40 33.99
C GLN A 107 -39.78 -1.28 33.15
N THR A 108 -39.58 -1.53 31.85
CA THR A 108 -39.22 -0.48 30.88
C THR A 108 -40.47 -0.07 30.09
N GLY A 109 -40.93 1.16 30.28
CA GLY A 109 -42.16 1.65 29.64
C GLY A 109 -42.00 1.93 28.14
N LYS A 110 -43.00 1.53 27.36
CA LYS A 110 -43.24 2.05 26.00
C LYS A 110 -44.27 3.18 26.06
N THR A 111 -44.25 4.07 25.06
CA THR A 111 -45.39 4.95 24.75
C THR A 111 -45.68 4.83 23.26
N GLU A 112 -46.97 4.85 22.92
CA GLU A 112 -47.54 4.30 21.69
C GLU A 112 -48.32 5.38 20.93
N LEU A 113 -48.26 5.35 19.59
CA LEU A 113 -49.19 6.06 18.69
C LEU A 113 -49.36 5.23 17.41
N GLU A 114 -50.51 4.55 17.27
CA GLU A 114 -51.01 3.97 16.01
C GLU A 114 -51.81 4.99 15.18
N PRO A 115 -52.14 4.66 13.91
CA PRO A 115 -53.56 4.36 13.64
C PRO A 115 -53.88 3.26 12.58
N SER A 116 -54.63 2.23 13.01
CA SER A 116 -55.84 1.63 12.36
C SER A 116 -55.80 0.94 10.96
N VAL A 117 -55.81 -0.42 10.95
CA VAL A 117 -56.92 -1.39 10.59
C VAL A 117 -57.68 -1.24 9.23
N PRO A 118 -58.20 -2.29 8.48
CA PRO A 118 -58.31 -3.76 8.71
C PRO A 118 -57.93 -4.77 7.56
N GLY A 119 -57.50 -5.99 7.94
CA GLY A 119 -58.04 -7.33 7.55
C GLY A 119 -58.12 -7.89 6.10
N SER A 120 -57.55 -9.09 5.86
CA SER A 120 -58.26 -10.31 5.34
C SER A 120 -57.35 -11.52 5.01
N SER A 121 -57.69 -12.68 5.60
CA SER A 121 -57.68 -14.07 5.07
C SER A 121 -56.80 -14.50 3.87
N ASN A 122 -55.83 -15.42 4.09
CA ASN A 122 -55.96 -16.86 3.73
C ASN A 122 -54.64 -17.66 3.95
N ALA A 123 -54.75 -18.98 4.15
CA ALA A 123 -53.66 -19.87 4.54
C ALA A 123 -53.25 -20.87 3.44
N LEU A 124 -51.95 -21.23 3.36
CA LEU A 124 -51.47 -22.41 2.60
C LEU A 124 -50.08 -22.97 3.04
N LYS A 125 -50.06 -23.52 4.26
CA LYS A 125 -49.62 -24.89 4.65
C LYS A 125 -48.41 -25.61 3.98
N VAL A 126 -47.59 -26.26 4.85
CA VAL A 126 -46.63 -27.41 4.64
C VAL A 126 -45.26 -27.02 3.99
N ALA A 127 -44.07 -27.51 4.39
CA ALA A 127 -43.68 -28.72 5.14
C ALA A 127 -42.57 -28.52 6.21
N HIS A 128 -42.54 -29.41 7.21
CA HIS A 128 -41.45 -29.58 8.17
C HIS A 128 -40.41 -30.60 7.68
N THR A 129 -39.16 -30.47 8.14
CA THR A 129 -38.30 -31.63 8.49
C THR A 129 -37.66 -31.41 9.86
N SER A 130 -37.39 -32.50 10.57
CA SER A 130 -36.89 -32.64 11.95
C SER A 130 -35.73 -33.65 11.94
N TYR A 131 -34.73 -33.72 12.81
CA TYR A 131 -34.58 -33.73 14.29
C TYR A 131 -33.03 -33.76 14.57
N PRO A 132 -32.48 -33.95 15.80
CA PRO A 132 -33.03 -33.79 17.16
C PRO A 132 -32.15 -32.92 18.10
N GLU A 133 -32.70 -32.51 19.25
CA GLU A 133 -31.91 -32.23 20.46
C GLU A 133 -31.63 -33.52 21.24
N THR A 134 -30.48 -33.61 21.94
CA THR A 134 -30.23 -34.67 22.92
C THR A 134 -29.62 -34.13 24.22
N ASN A 135 -30.46 -34.06 25.27
CA ASN A 135 -30.03 -33.94 26.65
C ASN A 135 -29.93 -35.36 27.27
N SER A 136 -28.75 -35.79 27.72
CA SER A 136 -28.61 -36.69 28.89
C SER A 136 -27.16 -36.82 29.37
N ARG A 137 -27.01 -36.96 30.70
CA ARG A 137 -25.74 -37.18 31.42
C ARG A 137 -25.49 -38.67 31.65
N VAL A 138 -24.24 -39.13 31.58
CA VAL A 138 -23.66 -40.19 32.44
C VAL A 138 -22.16 -39.89 32.64
N ALA A 139 -21.60 -40.25 33.80
CA ALA A 139 -20.18 -40.09 34.14
C ALA A 139 -19.50 -41.45 34.38
N VAL A 140 -18.18 -41.57 34.13
CA VAL A 140 -17.31 -42.61 34.72
C VAL A 140 -15.92 -42.06 35.04
N ASP A 141 -15.47 -42.50 36.21
CA ASP A 141 -14.22 -42.38 36.97
C ASP A 141 -12.89 -42.76 36.23
N ILE A 142 -11.74 -42.27 36.75
CA ILE A 142 -10.39 -42.84 36.50
C ILE A 142 -9.59 -42.82 37.82
N GLN A 143 -9.09 -43.99 38.21
CA GLN A 143 -8.48 -44.27 39.51
C GLN A 143 -7.00 -43.86 39.65
N VAL A 144 -6.56 -43.73 40.91
CA VAL A 144 -5.17 -43.55 41.34
C VAL A 144 -4.58 -44.90 41.84
N PRO A 145 -3.34 -45.26 41.49
CA PRO A 145 -2.60 -46.34 42.17
C PRO A 145 -1.67 -45.79 43.28
N ALA A 146 -1.54 -46.53 44.39
CA ALA A 146 -0.72 -46.19 45.55
C ALA A 146 0.41 -47.22 45.81
N THR A 147 1.46 -46.82 46.55
CA THR A 147 2.51 -47.59 47.30
C THR A 147 3.79 -46.71 47.39
N THR A 148 4.70 -46.69 48.40
CA THR A 148 4.79 -47.23 49.79
C THR A 148 5.83 -46.40 50.59
N TYR A 149 5.81 -46.50 51.93
CA TYR A 149 6.72 -45.91 52.94
C TYR A 149 8.25 -46.08 52.75
N ASN A 150 9.07 -45.12 53.21
CA ASN A 150 9.92 -45.25 54.44
C ASN A 150 10.88 -44.04 54.73
N ASP A 151 10.64 -43.39 55.87
CA ASP A 151 11.53 -43.04 57.02
C ASP A 151 12.97 -42.42 56.94
N ALA A 152 13.34 -41.78 58.06
CA ALA A 152 14.64 -41.30 58.61
C ALA A 152 15.33 -40.03 57.98
N THR A 153 15.48 -38.87 58.64
CA THR A 153 16.20 -38.38 59.88
C THR A 153 17.66 -37.92 59.71
N ILE A 154 18.06 -36.96 60.61
CA ILE A 154 19.36 -36.25 60.85
C ILE A 154 19.29 -34.78 60.34
N SER A 155 19.13 -33.69 61.13
CA SER A 155 19.77 -33.16 62.38
C SER A 155 21.26 -32.80 62.22
N GLU A 156 21.87 -31.73 62.75
CA GLU A 156 21.50 -30.47 63.44
C GLU A 156 22.68 -29.45 63.21
N GLU A 157 22.79 -28.20 63.71
CA GLU A 157 22.16 -27.43 64.79
C GLU A 157 22.16 -25.90 64.46
N THR A 158 21.37 -25.11 65.20
CA THR A 158 21.47 -23.68 65.68
C THR A 158 22.39 -22.59 65.06
N LYS A 159 22.17 -21.26 65.23
CA LYS A 159 21.20 -20.35 65.93
C LYS A 159 21.35 -18.96 65.25
N THR A 160 20.40 -18.01 65.13
CA THR A 160 19.42 -17.43 66.08
C THR A 160 18.40 -16.60 65.26
N VAL A 161 17.08 -16.85 65.35
CA VAL A 161 16.07 -16.07 66.10
C VAL A 161 15.83 -14.63 65.63
N HIS A 162 14.69 -14.41 64.96
CA HIS A 162 13.58 -13.58 65.50
C HIS A 162 12.22 -14.05 64.94
N THR A 163 11.26 -14.30 65.83
CA THR A 163 9.87 -14.71 65.56
C THR A 163 9.00 -13.51 65.16
N LEU A 164 8.09 -13.54 64.17
CA LEU A 164 6.87 -14.37 63.98
C LEU A 164 5.78 -14.19 65.05
N SER A 165 4.57 -13.85 64.60
CA SER A 165 3.29 -14.16 65.25
C SER A 165 2.21 -14.27 64.18
N ASN A 166 1.43 -15.35 64.25
CA ASN A 166 0.61 -15.85 63.14
C ASN A 166 -0.75 -15.15 62.99
N ALA A 167 -1.23 -15.12 61.74
CA ALA A 167 -2.65 -15.08 61.46
C ALA A 167 -3.29 -16.47 61.68
N PRO A 168 -4.51 -16.56 62.24
CA PRO A 168 -5.38 -17.72 62.09
C PRO A 168 -6.22 -17.59 60.81
N SER A 169 -6.32 -18.67 60.04
CA SER A 169 -7.05 -18.74 58.77
C SER A 169 -8.53 -19.11 58.95
N SER A 170 -9.45 -18.30 58.40
CA SER A 170 -10.83 -18.60 57.93
C SER A 170 -11.62 -17.28 57.88
N SER A 171 -12.57 -17.03 56.98
CA SER A 171 -13.14 -17.81 55.87
C SER A 171 -13.67 -16.83 54.79
N ASN A 172 -14.15 -17.36 53.66
CA ASN A 172 -14.59 -16.63 52.46
C ASN A 172 -15.48 -15.39 52.72
N ALA A 173 -14.92 -14.20 52.51
CA ALA A 173 -15.65 -12.95 52.24
C ALA A 173 -14.76 -11.94 51.48
N SER A 174 -15.40 -11.04 50.71
CA SER A 174 -14.80 -9.84 50.07
C SER A 174 -13.60 -10.04 49.10
N ASN A 175 -13.84 -10.57 47.91
CA ASN A 175 -12.94 -10.40 46.75
C ASN A 175 -13.37 -9.28 45.77
N ALA A 176 -14.46 -8.55 46.06
CA ALA A 176 -14.91 -7.41 45.24
C ALA A 176 -14.25 -6.07 45.63
N SER A 177 -13.79 -5.93 46.88
CA SER A 177 -13.23 -4.67 47.40
C SER A 177 -11.78 -4.43 46.99
N ASN A 178 -11.02 -5.50 46.69
CA ASN A 178 -9.60 -5.40 46.34
C ASN A 178 -9.39 -4.85 44.92
N THR A 179 -10.26 -5.17 43.96
CA THR A 179 -10.11 -4.72 42.56
C THR A 179 -10.44 -3.24 42.37
N LEU A 180 -11.43 -2.71 43.08
CA LEU A 180 -11.88 -1.32 42.94
C LEU A 180 -10.87 -0.33 43.57
N TRP A 181 -10.34 -0.66 44.75
CA TRP A 181 -9.27 0.12 45.38
C TRP A 181 -7.95 0.04 44.59
N GLN A 182 -7.64 -1.09 43.94
CA GLN A 182 -6.51 -1.19 43.01
C GLN A 182 -6.70 -0.31 41.76
N LEU A 183 -7.92 -0.21 41.21
CA LEU A 183 -8.22 0.73 40.11
C LEU A 183 -8.08 2.20 40.51
N GLU A 184 -8.43 2.54 41.75
CA GLU A 184 -8.27 3.87 42.33
C GLU A 184 -6.79 4.20 42.59
N GLN A 185 -6.00 3.26 43.12
CA GLN A 185 -4.55 3.40 43.26
C GLN A 185 -3.79 3.50 41.92
N LEU A 186 -4.32 2.86 40.87
CA LEU A 186 -3.77 2.96 39.51
C LEU A 186 -4.22 4.23 38.76
N ASP A 187 -5.00 5.12 39.39
CA ASP A 187 -5.52 6.38 38.81
C ASP A 187 -6.42 6.15 37.57
N ILE A 188 -6.90 4.92 37.34
CA ILE A 188 -7.57 4.52 36.08
C ILE A 188 -8.95 5.17 35.92
N LEU A 189 -9.65 5.43 37.03
CA LEU A 189 -11.01 5.99 37.02
C LEU A 189 -11.06 7.47 36.63
N SER A 190 -9.98 8.24 36.82
CA SER A 190 -9.90 9.65 36.41
C SER A 190 -9.40 9.84 34.97
N LEU A 191 -8.90 8.77 34.34
CA LEU A 191 -8.00 8.84 33.18
C LEU A 191 -8.51 8.29 31.86
N SER A 192 -9.81 7.98 31.73
CA SER A 192 -10.36 7.32 30.54
C SER A 192 -10.11 8.05 29.21
N LYS A 193 -9.80 9.36 29.22
CA LYS A 193 -9.37 10.13 28.04
C LYS A 193 -7.86 10.11 27.77
N ASP A 194 -7.03 9.90 28.79
CA ASP A 194 -5.57 10.07 28.70
C ASP A 194 -4.77 8.78 28.88
N LEU A 195 -5.45 7.64 29.07
CA LEU A 195 -4.84 6.32 29.08
C LEU A 195 -4.69 5.76 27.67
N PHE A 196 -3.47 5.37 27.28
CA PHE A 196 -3.22 4.62 26.04
C PHE A 196 -2.96 3.15 26.38
N TYR A 197 -3.99 2.31 26.24
CA TYR A 197 -3.94 0.88 26.56
C TYR A 197 -3.61 0.05 25.32
N GLN A 198 -2.49 -0.69 25.38
CA GLN A 198 -2.09 -1.67 24.36
C GLN A 198 -1.71 -2.99 25.06
N PRO A 199 -2.57 -4.03 25.05
CA PRO A 199 -2.31 -5.28 25.77
C PRO A 199 -1.12 -6.07 25.22
N GLU A 200 -0.89 -6.04 23.90
CA GLU A 200 0.17 -6.79 23.23
C GLU A 200 1.59 -6.31 23.62
N TRP A 201 1.73 -5.08 24.11
CA TRP A 201 3.02 -4.54 24.61
C TRP A 201 3.57 -5.30 25.82
N ASN A 202 2.83 -6.26 26.39
CA ASN A 202 3.37 -7.21 27.36
C ASN A 202 4.57 -8.02 26.83
N LYS A 203 4.72 -8.13 25.50
CA LYS A 203 5.84 -8.80 24.81
C LYS A 203 7.15 -8.01 24.80
N LEU A 204 7.10 -6.70 25.06
CA LEU A 204 8.29 -5.85 25.13
C LEU A 204 9.09 -6.16 26.41
N THR A 205 10.41 -5.97 26.39
CA THR A 205 11.23 -6.05 27.62
C THR A 205 10.82 -4.95 28.60
N THR A 206 11.20 -5.08 29.87
CA THR A 206 10.80 -4.10 30.91
C THR A 206 11.46 -2.73 30.69
N GLU A 207 12.67 -2.70 30.11
CA GLU A 207 13.38 -1.47 29.74
C GLU A 207 12.67 -0.76 28.56
N GLU A 208 12.42 -1.48 27.46
CA GLU A 208 11.66 -0.97 26.31
C GLU A 208 10.27 -0.48 26.71
N TYR A 209 9.60 -1.18 27.64
CA TYR A 209 8.28 -0.78 28.13
C TYR A 209 8.31 0.53 28.94
N ASN A 210 9.32 0.72 29.79
CA ASN A 210 9.48 1.96 30.53
C ASN A 210 9.83 3.13 29.60
N GLN A 211 10.63 2.87 28.57
CA GLN A 211 10.99 3.87 27.56
C GLN A 211 9.79 4.25 26.67
N ILE A 212 9.02 3.29 26.15
CA ILE A 212 7.81 3.61 25.36
C ILE A 212 6.75 4.33 26.20
N SER A 213 6.62 4.02 27.49
CA SER A 213 5.75 4.74 28.43
C SER A 213 6.19 6.20 28.62
N SER A 214 7.50 6.44 28.79
CA SER A 214 8.05 7.81 28.85
C SER A 214 7.87 8.57 27.53
N LEU A 215 8.11 7.92 26.39
CA LEU A 215 7.93 8.49 25.06
C LEU A 215 6.47 8.86 24.80
N PHE A 216 5.50 7.98 25.09
CA PHE A 216 4.08 8.28 24.90
C PHE A 216 3.59 9.43 25.79
N LYS A 217 4.12 9.53 27.01
CA LYS A 217 3.85 10.68 27.89
C LYS A 217 4.44 11.97 27.34
N ASN A 218 5.66 11.95 26.80
CA ASN A 218 6.33 13.15 26.28
C ASN A 218 5.77 13.61 24.92
N LEU A 219 5.46 12.67 24.02
CA LEU A 219 5.02 12.94 22.65
C LEU A 219 3.52 13.25 22.54
N PHE A 220 2.68 12.46 23.22
CA PHE A 220 1.21 12.49 23.07
C PHE A 220 0.48 12.96 24.33
N ASN A 221 1.20 13.25 25.42
CA ASN A 221 0.64 13.51 26.75
C ASN A 221 -0.34 12.40 27.23
N LYS A 222 -0.07 11.15 26.86
CA LYS A 222 -0.85 9.98 27.28
C LYS A 222 -0.09 9.17 28.33
N LYS A 223 -0.78 8.75 29.39
CA LYS A 223 -0.24 7.76 30.34
C LYS A 223 -0.41 6.38 29.72
N VAL A 224 0.65 5.58 29.73
CA VAL A 224 0.59 4.14 29.47
C VAL A 224 0.48 3.43 30.82
N PRO A 225 -0.33 2.36 30.97
CA PRO A 225 -0.37 1.56 32.20
C PRO A 225 1.01 1.04 32.64
N THR A 226 1.13 0.50 33.86
CA THR A 226 2.35 -0.22 34.25
C THR A 226 2.36 -1.61 33.62
N LYS A 227 3.54 -2.15 33.27
CA LYS A 227 3.67 -3.48 32.65
C LYS A 227 3.00 -4.58 33.48
N GLU A 228 3.12 -4.49 34.80
CA GLU A 228 2.53 -5.40 35.77
C GLU A 228 0.99 -5.36 35.78
N SER A 229 0.37 -4.23 35.41
CA SER A 229 -1.08 -4.09 35.33
C SER A 229 -1.69 -4.72 34.07
N LEU A 230 -0.93 -4.86 32.97
CA LEU A 230 -1.45 -5.35 31.68
C LEU A 230 -2.19 -6.71 31.77
N PRO A 231 -1.69 -7.74 32.48
CA PRO A 231 -2.40 -9.02 32.59
C PRO A 231 -3.74 -8.90 33.34
N PHE A 232 -3.82 -8.01 34.34
CA PHE A 232 -5.03 -7.76 35.11
C PHE A 232 -6.06 -6.96 34.29
N LEU A 233 -5.61 -5.97 33.52
CA LEU A 233 -6.45 -5.19 32.60
C LEU A 233 -6.98 -6.06 31.44
N ALA A 234 -6.21 -7.05 30.98
CA ALA A 234 -6.65 -8.01 29.96
C ALA A 234 -7.70 -9.01 30.48
N GLN A 235 -7.67 -9.32 31.78
CA GLN A 235 -8.65 -10.18 32.46
C GLN A 235 -9.85 -9.41 33.01
N PHE A 236 -9.90 -8.09 32.83
CA PHE A 236 -10.94 -7.26 33.42
C PHE A 236 -12.30 -7.50 32.75
N PRO A 237 -13.43 -7.60 33.50
CA PRO A 237 -14.74 -7.92 32.90
C PRO A 237 -15.24 -6.89 31.89
N VAL A 238 -14.79 -5.64 32.00
CA VAL A 238 -15.10 -4.56 31.06
C VAL A 238 -13.92 -4.39 30.10
N LYS A 239 -14.17 -4.60 28.81
CA LYS A 239 -13.15 -4.37 27.76
C LYS A 239 -12.82 -2.87 27.68
N ILE A 240 -11.60 -2.51 28.06
CA ILE A 240 -11.05 -1.17 27.83
C ILE A 240 -10.88 -0.98 26.31
N PRO A 241 -11.32 0.14 25.72
CA PRO A 241 -11.09 0.41 24.29
C PRO A 241 -9.58 0.50 24.02
N VAL A 242 -9.14 -0.18 22.95
CA VAL A 242 -7.78 -0.06 22.42
C VAL A 242 -7.78 1.12 21.45
N PRO A 243 -7.05 2.22 21.72
CA PRO A 243 -7.12 3.41 20.87
C PRO A 243 -6.47 3.15 19.51
N GLU A 244 -7.08 3.69 18.45
CA GLU A 244 -6.48 3.68 17.11
C GLU A 244 -5.38 4.74 16.99
N ILE A 245 -4.40 4.51 16.12
CA ILE A 245 -3.33 5.49 15.84
C ILE A 245 -3.87 6.80 15.27
N ALA A 246 -5.03 6.76 14.60
CA ALA A 246 -5.72 7.95 14.12
C ALA A 246 -6.11 8.94 15.24
N GLU A 247 -6.16 8.48 16.49
CA GLU A 247 -6.46 9.29 17.67
C GLU A 247 -5.21 9.93 18.29
N LEU A 248 -4.01 9.51 17.88
CA LEU A 248 -2.75 10.09 18.32
C LEU A 248 -2.43 11.35 17.50
N VAL A 249 -2.16 12.46 18.20
CA VAL A 249 -1.72 13.72 17.60
C VAL A 249 -0.58 14.27 18.45
N LEU A 250 0.54 14.63 17.81
CA LEU A 250 1.67 15.27 18.50
C LEU A 250 1.31 16.72 18.83
N THR A 251 1.57 17.14 20.07
CA THR A 251 1.32 18.53 20.49
C THR A 251 2.32 19.51 19.85
N ALA A 252 3.55 19.06 19.62
CA ALA A 252 4.61 19.79 18.94
C ALA A 252 5.62 18.82 18.30
N SER A 253 6.44 19.31 17.37
CA SER A 253 7.61 18.59 16.86
C SER A 253 8.56 18.25 18.01
N SER A 254 8.99 16.99 18.11
CA SER A 254 9.80 16.51 19.24
C SER A 254 11.05 15.79 18.75
N THR A 255 12.17 15.99 19.44
CA THR A 255 13.44 15.30 19.15
C THR A 255 13.42 13.85 19.65
N LEU A 256 13.95 12.92 18.86
CA LEU A 256 14.10 11.50 19.16
C LEU A 256 15.56 11.07 19.02
N SER A 257 16.00 10.12 19.84
CA SER A 257 17.24 9.38 19.60
C SER A 257 17.02 8.20 18.64
N ALA A 258 18.12 7.66 18.08
CA ALA A 258 18.08 6.41 17.31
C ALA A 258 17.42 5.26 18.09
N HIS A 259 17.65 5.21 19.42
CA HIS A 259 17.11 4.18 20.29
C HIS A 259 15.60 4.32 20.48
N ASP A 260 15.10 5.56 20.63
CA ASP A 260 13.66 5.83 20.72
C ASP A 260 12.93 5.37 19.47
N ILE A 261 13.50 5.63 18.28
CA ILE A 261 12.95 5.17 17.00
C ILE A 261 12.87 3.64 16.97
N GLN A 262 13.90 2.92 17.42
CA GLN A 262 13.89 1.45 17.49
C GLN A 262 12.82 0.91 18.44
N VAL A 263 12.66 1.50 19.63
CA VAL A 263 11.63 1.09 20.60
C VAL A 263 10.23 1.37 20.05
N ILE A 264 10.03 2.51 19.38
CA ILE A 264 8.80 2.87 18.68
C ILE A 264 8.49 1.85 17.55
N CYS A 265 9.45 1.52 16.69
CA CYS A 265 9.30 0.50 15.65
C CYS A 265 8.80 -0.83 16.23
N LYS A 266 9.51 -1.37 17.23
CA LYS A 266 9.15 -2.64 17.90
C LYS A 266 7.76 -2.58 18.54
N ALA A 267 7.44 -1.48 19.22
CA ALA A 267 6.13 -1.32 19.86
C ALA A 267 4.98 -1.32 18.84
N PHE A 268 5.19 -0.75 17.65
CA PHE A 268 4.21 -0.78 16.56
C PHE A 268 4.16 -2.12 15.80
N GLU A 269 5.29 -2.80 15.62
CA GLU A 269 5.37 -4.15 15.07
C GLU A 269 4.58 -5.17 15.93
N VAL A 270 4.74 -5.10 17.25
CA VAL A 270 4.04 -5.95 18.23
C VAL A 270 2.51 -5.83 18.13
N ILE A 271 1.98 -4.64 17.84
CA ILE A 271 0.54 -4.40 17.59
C ILE A 271 0.15 -4.47 16.10
N LYS A 272 1.05 -4.95 15.23
CA LYS A 272 0.85 -5.16 13.77
C LYS A 272 0.40 -3.91 13.00
N VAL A 273 0.89 -2.75 13.42
CA VAL A 273 0.61 -1.47 12.78
C VAL A 273 1.45 -1.28 11.52
N THR A 274 0.82 -0.84 10.44
CA THR A 274 1.45 -0.61 9.12
C THR A 274 1.19 0.79 8.56
N ASN A 275 0.42 1.61 9.27
CA ASN A 275 -0.05 2.94 8.85
C ASN A 275 0.54 4.10 9.69
N LEU A 276 1.65 3.88 10.40
CA LEU A 276 2.30 4.90 11.23
C LEU A 276 2.59 6.20 10.44
N PHE A 277 3.17 6.04 9.24
CA PHE A 277 3.50 7.14 8.35
C PHE A 277 2.34 7.65 7.48
N ASP A 278 1.11 7.19 7.76
CA ASP A 278 -0.09 7.85 7.26
C ASP A 278 -0.49 9.04 8.17
N TYR A 279 0.07 9.14 9.38
CA TYR A 279 -0.21 10.21 10.36
C TYR A 279 1.03 11.01 10.81
N PHE A 280 2.21 10.39 10.86
CA PHE A 280 3.45 11.01 11.34
C PHE A 280 4.55 11.02 10.29
N ILE A 281 5.55 11.88 10.51
CA ILE A 281 6.82 11.90 9.78
C ILE A 281 7.95 11.91 10.81
N ILE A 282 8.98 11.11 10.53
CA ILE A 282 10.27 11.17 11.22
C ILE A 282 11.29 11.61 10.18
N GLU A 283 11.98 12.71 10.42
CA GLU A 283 13.00 13.26 9.51
C GLU A 283 14.32 13.53 10.25
N SER A 284 15.42 13.61 9.50
CA SER A 284 16.74 13.97 10.05
C SER A 284 17.01 15.46 9.85
N VAL A 285 17.29 16.18 10.93
CA VAL A 285 17.58 17.62 10.92
C VAL A 285 18.97 17.82 11.51
N GLY A 286 19.99 17.68 10.65
CA GLY A 286 21.38 17.66 11.09
C GLY A 286 21.70 16.40 11.90
N PRO A 287 22.24 16.51 13.14
CA PRO A 287 22.54 15.35 13.98
C PRO A 287 21.30 14.76 14.68
N ASP A 288 20.19 15.51 14.75
CA ASP A 288 19.01 15.16 15.53
C ASP A 288 17.91 14.55 14.63
N TYR A 289 17.11 13.64 15.19
CA TYR A 289 15.90 13.15 14.54
C TYR A 289 14.68 13.85 15.14
N ILE A 290 13.73 14.23 14.29
CA ILE A 290 12.52 14.93 14.73
C ILE A 290 11.29 14.14 14.26
N ILE A 291 10.34 13.93 15.17
CA ILE A 291 8.99 13.44 14.84
C ILE A 291 7.98 14.59 14.85
N ARG A 292 7.11 14.62 13.84
CA ARG A 292 6.04 15.61 13.68
C ARG A 292 4.79 15.02 13.03
N ASN A 293 3.66 15.72 13.14
CA ASN A 293 2.44 15.38 12.42
C ASN A 293 2.66 15.59 10.91
N LYS A 294 2.15 14.65 10.11
CA LYS A 294 2.21 14.66 8.64
C LYS A 294 1.31 15.74 8.05
N GLN A 295 1.79 16.48 7.06
CA GLN A 295 0.97 17.39 6.27
C GLN A 295 0.26 16.65 5.12
N PRO A 296 -0.92 17.09 4.65
CA PRO A 296 -1.76 16.33 3.72
C PRO A 296 -1.15 15.97 2.34
N LYS A 297 -0.02 16.60 1.98
CA LYS A 297 0.70 16.36 0.71
C LYS A 297 2.02 15.62 0.89
N GLU A 298 2.46 15.39 2.11
CA GLU A 298 3.75 14.75 2.36
C GLU A 298 3.63 13.22 2.32
N THR A 299 4.71 12.55 1.93
CA THR A 299 4.91 11.11 2.01
C THR A 299 6.35 10.85 2.43
N ILE A 300 6.57 9.92 3.35
CA ILE A 300 7.91 9.56 3.79
C ILE A 300 8.54 8.56 2.80
N ILE A 301 9.84 8.71 2.56
CA ILE A 301 10.67 7.76 1.82
C ILE A 301 11.82 7.27 2.71
N PHE A 302 12.32 6.06 2.46
CA PHE A 302 13.39 5.49 3.26
C PHE A 302 14.71 6.25 3.06
N GLY A 303 15.43 6.53 4.15
CA GLY A 303 16.69 7.27 4.13
C GLY A 303 17.94 6.44 3.89
N GLY A 304 17.84 5.10 3.88
CA GLY A 304 18.94 4.20 3.54
C GLY A 304 19.01 3.84 2.05
N GLU A 305 18.38 4.65 1.19
CA GLU A 305 18.42 4.52 -0.27
C GLU A 305 19.72 5.07 -0.87
N GLU A 306 19.97 4.81 -2.15
CA GLU A 306 21.11 5.36 -2.88
C GLU A 306 21.12 6.90 -2.87
N GLU A 307 22.28 7.50 -2.59
CA GLU A 307 22.47 8.96 -2.45
C GLU A 307 21.96 9.75 -3.67
N VAL A 308 22.20 9.25 -4.89
CA VAL A 308 21.69 9.86 -6.13
C VAL A 308 20.16 9.91 -6.19
N MET A 309 19.46 8.91 -5.62
CA MET A 309 18.00 8.87 -5.58
C MET A 309 17.45 9.80 -4.50
N LEU A 310 18.10 9.86 -3.33
CA LEU A 310 17.76 10.82 -2.28
C LEU A 310 17.93 12.27 -2.75
N ALA A 311 19.04 12.57 -3.45
CA ALA A 311 19.29 13.87 -4.06
C ALA A 311 18.22 14.24 -5.11
N HIS A 312 17.81 13.29 -5.97
CA HIS A 312 16.71 13.49 -6.91
C HIS A 312 15.40 13.84 -6.19
N CYS A 313 15.01 13.05 -5.18
CA CYS A 313 13.81 13.30 -4.39
C CYS A 313 13.84 14.67 -3.70
N GLN A 314 14.97 15.08 -3.12
CA GLN A 314 15.10 16.39 -2.47
C GLN A 314 15.00 17.55 -3.46
N ASN A 315 15.68 17.46 -4.61
CA ASN A 315 15.75 18.54 -5.59
C ASN A 315 14.42 18.82 -6.32
N PHE A 316 13.66 17.77 -6.66
CA PHE A 316 12.43 17.90 -7.46
C PHE A 316 11.14 17.69 -6.65
N TYR A 317 11.22 16.94 -5.55
CA TYR A 317 10.06 16.52 -4.77
C TYR A 317 10.14 16.88 -3.28
N GLY A 318 11.11 17.69 -2.82
CA GLY A 318 11.36 17.93 -1.38
C GLY A 318 10.21 18.53 -0.56
N ALA A 319 9.15 19.04 -1.20
CA ALA A 319 7.92 19.48 -0.53
C ALA A 319 6.83 18.38 -0.42
N GLU A 320 7.03 17.23 -1.05
CA GLU A 320 6.15 16.05 -1.02
C GLU A 320 6.88 14.82 -0.45
N LEU A 321 8.10 14.51 -0.90
CA LEU A 321 8.87 13.36 -0.43
C LEU A 321 9.85 13.77 0.67
N ILE A 322 9.57 13.34 1.91
CA ILE A 322 10.42 13.61 3.07
C ILE A 322 11.30 12.40 3.35
N VAL A 323 12.62 12.63 3.46
CA VAL A 323 13.61 11.59 3.70
C VAL A 323 13.65 11.21 5.18
N SER A 324 13.39 9.94 5.49
CA SER A 324 13.52 9.42 6.86
C SER A 324 14.98 9.32 7.31
N PRO A 325 15.26 9.16 8.61
CA PRO A 325 16.57 8.68 9.06
C PRO A 325 16.90 7.31 8.47
N ASN A 326 18.20 7.02 8.30
CA ASN A 326 18.69 5.68 7.96
C ASN A 326 18.77 4.81 9.23
N VAL A 327 17.62 4.29 9.66
CA VAL A 327 17.49 3.35 10.78
C VAL A 327 16.80 2.10 10.27
N GLU A 328 17.42 0.93 10.46
CA GLU A 328 17.00 -0.35 9.85
C GLU A 328 15.53 -0.69 10.11
N CYS A 329 15.03 -0.47 11.33
CA CYS A 329 13.63 -0.75 11.67
C CYS A 329 12.60 0.08 10.88
N LEU A 330 12.99 1.23 10.33
CA LEU A 330 12.13 2.04 9.46
C LEU A 330 11.95 1.39 8.09
N LYS A 331 12.87 0.54 7.64
CA LYS A 331 12.82 -0.09 6.32
C LYS A 331 11.50 -0.85 6.14
N ASP A 332 11.04 -1.62 7.13
CA ASP A 332 9.84 -2.45 6.96
C ASP A 332 8.51 -1.72 7.22
N VAL A 333 8.55 -0.58 7.90
CA VAL A 333 7.37 0.25 8.16
C VAL A 333 7.13 1.27 7.03
N ILE A 334 8.17 1.68 6.28
CA ILE A 334 8.06 2.62 5.16
C ILE A 334 7.64 1.90 3.87
N LYS A 335 6.55 2.37 3.26
CA LYS A 335 5.95 1.83 2.02
C LYS A 335 6.75 2.19 0.76
N LEU A 336 7.32 3.39 0.69
CA LEU A 336 8.13 3.85 -0.45
C LEU A 336 9.62 3.61 -0.19
N LYS A 337 10.10 2.48 -0.70
CA LYS A 337 11.50 2.03 -0.65
C LYS A 337 11.84 1.22 -1.90
N ASP A 338 13.14 1.02 -2.13
CA ASP A 338 13.71 0.18 -3.17
C ASP A 338 12.99 0.40 -4.54
N GLN A 339 12.46 -0.67 -5.16
CA GLN A 339 11.77 -0.60 -6.45
C GLN A 339 10.43 0.17 -6.41
N PHE A 340 9.72 0.23 -5.28
CA PHE A 340 8.45 0.97 -5.18
C PHE A 340 8.66 2.48 -5.30
N LEU A 341 9.77 2.99 -4.75
CA LEU A 341 10.14 4.39 -4.90
C LEU A 341 10.51 4.71 -6.36
N VAL A 342 11.30 3.84 -7.01
CA VAL A 342 11.67 4.01 -8.42
C VAL A 342 10.44 3.98 -9.34
N ASP A 343 9.49 3.07 -9.12
CA ASP A 343 8.25 3.01 -9.90
C ASP A 343 7.33 4.22 -9.65
N TYR A 344 7.31 4.76 -8.44
CA TYR A 344 6.60 6.02 -8.11
C TYR A 344 7.20 7.23 -8.85
N LEU A 345 8.54 7.37 -8.85
CA LEU A 345 9.24 8.43 -9.58
C LEU A 345 9.01 8.30 -11.09
N LEU A 346 9.13 7.09 -11.64
CA LEU A 346 8.80 6.80 -13.03
C LEU A 346 7.34 7.08 -13.39
N GLN A 347 6.40 6.95 -12.45
CA GLN A 347 5.02 7.34 -12.69
C GLN A 347 4.87 8.86 -12.79
N LYS A 348 5.50 9.61 -11.86
CA LYS A 348 5.33 11.07 -11.70
C LYS A 348 6.18 11.95 -12.62
N VAL A 349 7.33 11.49 -13.09
CA VAL A 349 8.32 12.31 -13.81
C VAL A 349 7.72 13.19 -14.91
N ASP A 350 8.01 14.49 -14.87
CA ASP A 350 7.73 15.40 -15.99
C ASP A 350 8.90 15.38 -16.99
N ILE A 351 8.72 14.64 -18.08
CA ILE A 351 9.69 14.58 -19.19
C ILE A 351 9.91 15.91 -19.92
N LYS A 352 9.14 16.97 -19.61
CA LYS A 352 9.40 18.34 -20.12
C LYS A 352 10.42 19.09 -19.26
N ASN A 353 10.62 18.65 -18.02
CA ASN A 353 11.62 19.20 -17.11
C ASN A 353 12.96 18.50 -17.36
N GLU A 354 13.79 19.12 -18.19
CA GLU A 354 15.08 18.56 -18.63
C GLU A 354 15.99 18.16 -17.45
N ALA A 355 16.06 19.00 -16.40
CA ALA A 355 16.90 18.73 -15.23
C ALA A 355 16.40 17.53 -14.40
N GLU A 356 15.08 17.40 -14.22
CA GLU A 356 14.45 16.28 -13.51
C GLU A 356 14.65 14.98 -14.30
N PHE A 357 14.44 15.03 -15.60
CA PHE A 357 14.64 13.91 -16.51
C PHE A 357 16.09 13.40 -16.51
N ILE A 358 17.09 14.30 -16.60
CA ILE A 358 18.52 13.93 -16.52
C ILE A 358 18.81 13.25 -15.17
N SER A 359 18.36 13.87 -14.08
CA SER A 359 18.59 13.35 -12.73
C SER A 359 17.95 11.97 -12.52
N LEU A 360 16.74 11.72 -13.03
CA LEU A 360 16.10 10.41 -12.96
C LEU A 360 16.83 9.37 -13.85
N ALA A 361 17.32 9.76 -15.02
CA ALA A 361 18.08 8.85 -15.88
C ALA A 361 19.37 8.36 -15.20
N ASP A 362 20.08 9.24 -14.48
CA ASP A 362 21.27 8.85 -13.71
C ASP A 362 20.93 7.92 -12.53
N VAL A 363 19.80 8.13 -11.84
CA VAL A 363 19.27 7.20 -10.81
C VAL A 363 18.95 5.81 -11.38
N LEU A 364 18.54 5.74 -12.64
CA LEU A 364 18.15 4.50 -13.31
C LEU A 364 19.32 3.72 -13.93
N ALA A 365 20.50 4.34 -14.09
CA ALA A 365 21.66 3.71 -14.73
C ALA A 365 22.13 2.43 -14.00
N THR A 366 22.00 2.38 -12.67
CA THR A 366 22.36 1.23 -11.83
C THR A 366 21.28 0.14 -11.75
N LYS A 367 20.09 0.38 -12.29
CA LYS A 367 18.91 -0.49 -12.12
C LYS A 367 18.79 -1.53 -13.25
N GLN A 368 17.83 -2.43 -13.12
CA GLN A 368 17.52 -3.45 -14.12
C GLN A 368 16.94 -2.85 -15.41
N ASP A 369 17.22 -3.47 -16.55
CA ASP A 369 16.89 -2.93 -17.87
C ASP A 369 15.37 -2.77 -18.11
N GLU A 370 14.54 -3.69 -17.60
CA GLU A 370 13.08 -3.53 -17.65
C GLU A 370 12.57 -2.31 -16.86
N ILE A 371 13.33 -1.80 -15.89
CA ILE A 371 13.03 -0.53 -15.20
C ILE A 371 13.49 0.65 -16.06
N LYS A 372 14.71 0.61 -16.62
CA LYS A 372 15.21 1.65 -17.55
C LYS A 372 14.26 1.85 -18.73
N LYS A 373 13.78 0.76 -19.32
CA LYS A 373 12.78 0.71 -20.42
C LYS A 373 11.47 1.44 -20.11
N LYS A 374 11.03 1.51 -18.85
CA LYS A 374 9.85 2.32 -18.46
C LYS A 374 10.07 3.81 -18.75
N LEU A 375 11.29 4.33 -18.61
CA LEU A 375 11.63 5.72 -18.97
C LEU A 375 11.59 5.93 -20.48
N PHE A 376 12.21 5.04 -21.26
CA PHE A 376 12.17 5.12 -22.74
C PHE A 376 10.73 5.13 -23.28
N ASN A 377 9.85 4.32 -22.70
CA ASN A 377 8.44 4.25 -23.10
C ASN A 377 7.62 5.53 -22.80
N LYS A 378 8.16 6.51 -22.05
CA LYS A 378 7.54 7.84 -21.92
C LYS A 378 7.68 8.67 -23.20
N PHE A 379 8.67 8.36 -24.05
CA PHE A 379 8.93 9.05 -25.30
C PHE A 379 8.31 8.29 -26.48
N LYS A 380 7.60 9.00 -27.35
CA LYS A 380 7.18 8.46 -28.66
C LYS A 380 8.30 8.58 -29.68
N LYS A 381 8.80 9.81 -29.84
CA LYS A 381 9.88 10.24 -30.70
C LYS A 381 10.58 11.45 -30.07
N ILE A 382 11.87 11.59 -30.32
CA ILE A 382 12.69 12.73 -29.90
C ILE A 382 13.40 13.23 -31.15
N LYS A 383 13.01 14.43 -31.58
CA LYS A 383 13.54 15.09 -32.77
C LYS A 383 14.72 15.97 -32.37
N TYR A 384 15.93 15.57 -32.75
CA TYR A 384 17.14 16.38 -32.62
C TYR A 384 17.28 17.29 -33.83
N ASN A 385 17.35 18.60 -33.62
CA ASN A 385 17.63 19.56 -34.69
C ASN A 385 19.11 19.98 -34.64
N ALA A 386 19.84 19.74 -35.73
CA ALA A 386 21.29 19.97 -35.78
C ALA A 386 21.68 21.46 -35.79
N GLU A 387 20.79 22.37 -36.19
CA GLU A 387 21.04 23.81 -36.29
C GLU A 387 20.81 24.54 -34.95
N THR A 388 19.80 24.09 -34.19
CA THR A 388 19.34 24.72 -32.93
C THR A 388 19.71 23.93 -31.69
N GLU A 389 20.28 22.73 -31.86
CA GLU A 389 20.55 21.72 -30.84
C GLU A 389 19.34 21.23 -30.03
N ALA A 390 18.13 21.66 -30.38
CA ALA A 390 16.90 21.25 -29.72
C ALA A 390 16.75 19.72 -29.74
N GLY A 391 16.39 19.14 -28.59
CA GLY A 391 16.28 17.69 -28.41
C GLY A 391 17.60 16.95 -28.14
N TYR A 392 18.76 17.61 -28.28
CA TYR A 392 20.06 16.97 -28.09
C TYR A 392 20.26 16.40 -26.70
N THR A 393 20.01 17.17 -25.63
CA THR A 393 20.23 16.70 -24.25
C THR A 393 19.41 15.47 -23.91
N TYR A 394 18.16 15.39 -24.41
CA TYR A 394 17.29 14.22 -24.23
C TYR A 394 17.89 12.98 -24.91
N LEU A 395 18.29 13.07 -26.17
CA LEU A 395 18.95 11.94 -26.85
C LEU A 395 20.30 11.58 -26.22
N LYS A 396 21.11 12.57 -25.84
CA LYS A 396 22.40 12.39 -25.15
C LYS A 396 22.24 11.59 -23.85
N THR A 397 21.25 11.97 -23.05
CA THR A 397 20.92 11.32 -21.77
C THR A 397 20.40 9.90 -21.99
N LEU A 398 19.52 9.69 -22.98
CA LEU A 398 19.02 8.34 -23.30
C LEU A 398 20.09 7.45 -23.94
N ALA A 399 21.03 8.00 -24.73
CA ALA A 399 22.18 7.27 -25.24
C ALA A 399 23.14 6.85 -24.10
N LYS A 400 23.37 7.74 -23.11
CA LYS A 400 24.12 7.43 -21.88
C LYS A 400 23.42 6.32 -21.08
N LEU A 401 22.10 6.41 -20.91
CA LEU A 401 21.32 5.38 -20.21
C LEU A 401 21.31 4.06 -20.99
N ALA A 402 21.15 4.09 -22.32
CA ALA A 402 21.20 2.92 -23.20
C ALA A 402 22.55 2.19 -23.11
N ALA A 403 23.67 2.92 -23.06
CA ALA A 403 25.00 2.35 -22.86
C ALA A 403 25.15 1.60 -21.52
N SER A 404 24.28 1.85 -20.53
CA SER A 404 24.26 1.12 -19.25
C SER A 404 23.41 -0.16 -19.25
N PHE A 405 22.78 -0.54 -20.37
CA PHE A 405 21.99 -1.78 -20.43
C PHE A 405 22.90 -3.02 -20.44
N ALA A 406 22.44 -4.09 -19.78
CA ALA A 406 23.04 -5.41 -19.92
C ALA A 406 22.65 -6.04 -21.28
N ASP A 407 21.40 -5.89 -21.72
CA ASP A 407 20.97 -6.28 -23.07
C ASP A 407 21.09 -5.11 -24.06
N GLN A 408 22.19 -5.12 -24.82
CA GLN A 408 22.46 -4.13 -25.86
C GLN A 408 21.44 -4.19 -27.01
N THR A 409 20.82 -5.35 -27.27
CA THR A 409 19.79 -5.51 -28.32
C THR A 409 18.53 -4.73 -27.95
N GLN A 410 18.10 -4.83 -26.69
CA GLN A 410 16.96 -4.06 -26.18
C GLN A 410 17.27 -2.55 -26.20
N ALA A 411 18.50 -2.15 -25.86
CA ALA A 411 18.92 -0.76 -25.93
C ALA A 411 18.89 -0.18 -27.36
N GLN A 412 19.38 -0.94 -28.34
CA GLN A 412 19.31 -0.60 -29.77
C GLN A 412 17.86 -0.43 -30.23
N GLU A 413 16.97 -1.39 -29.96
CA GLU A 413 15.56 -1.31 -30.37
C GLU A 413 14.88 -0.04 -29.81
N LEU A 414 15.13 0.28 -28.54
CA LEU A 414 14.58 1.46 -27.88
C LEU A 414 15.12 2.77 -28.48
N LEU A 415 16.44 2.88 -28.70
CA LEU A 415 17.05 4.06 -29.33
C LEU A 415 16.54 4.27 -30.77
N ASN A 416 16.50 3.20 -31.56
CA ASN A 416 16.07 3.23 -32.96
C ASN A 416 14.59 3.63 -33.08
N LYS A 417 13.76 3.17 -32.13
CA LYS A 417 12.36 3.55 -32.03
C LYS A 417 12.18 5.05 -31.76
N ILE A 418 12.94 5.65 -30.84
CA ILE A 418 12.71 7.06 -30.43
C ILE A 418 13.47 8.10 -31.26
N THR A 419 14.60 7.76 -31.88
CA THR A 419 15.51 8.75 -32.48
C THR A 419 14.98 9.27 -33.83
N GLU A 420 15.00 10.59 -33.99
CA GLU A 420 14.76 11.33 -35.24
C GLU A 420 15.77 12.48 -35.34
N LEU A 421 16.48 12.59 -36.47
CA LEU A 421 17.37 13.72 -36.73
C LEU A 421 16.72 14.66 -37.76
N GLN A 422 16.58 15.93 -37.42
CA GLN A 422 16.18 16.98 -38.34
C GLN A 422 17.43 17.61 -38.96
N VAL A 423 17.57 17.41 -40.27
CA VAL A 423 18.69 17.91 -41.07
C VAL A 423 18.42 19.34 -41.55
N ASN A 424 17.16 19.66 -41.88
CA ASN A 424 16.71 21.01 -42.24
C ASN A 424 15.19 21.16 -41.97
N GLU A 425 14.58 22.28 -42.36
CA GLU A 425 13.14 22.54 -42.16
C GLU A 425 12.22 21.44 -42.74
N THR A 426 12.63 20.80 -43.85
CA THR A 426 11.82 19.82 -44.60
C THR A 426 12.25 18.37 -44.40
N LEU A 427 13.53 18.12 -44.13
CA LEU A 427 14.13 16.78 -44.02
C LEU A 427 14.28 16.34 -42.56
N THR A 428 13.56 15.29 -42.20
CA THR A 428 13.74 14.55 -40.93
C THR A 428 13.98 13.08 -41.25
N ILE A 429 15.06 12.52 -40.70
CA ILE A 429 15.54 11.17 -40.96
C ILE A 429 15.47 10.31 -39.69
N THR A 430 15.19 9.03 -39.88
CA THR A 430 15.28 7.98 -38.85
C THR A 430 16.41 7.02 -39.21
N LEU A 431 16.79 6.11 -38.30
CA LEU A 431 17.78 5.08 -38.64
C LEU A 431 17.31 4.16 -39.79
N ALA A 432 15.98 3.98 -39.95
CA ALA A 432 15.42 3.23 -41.08
C ALA A 432 15.67 3.91 -42.45
N ASP A 433 15.99 5.21 -42.46
CA ASP A 433 16.35 5.98 -43.66
C ASP A 433 17.86 5.93 -43.99
N VAL A 434 18.69 5.31 -43.14
CA VAL A 434 20.15 5.27 -43.30
C VAL A 434 20.54 3.98 -44.01
N VAL A 435 21.29 4.09 -45.11
CA VAL A 435 21.93 2.94 -45.78
C VAL A 435 23.42 2.95 -45.41
N ASN A 436 23.89 1.90 -44.72
CA ASN A 436 25.27 1.74 -44.30
C ASN A 436 25.95 0.69 -45.18
N SER A 437 26.62 1.09 -46.25
CA SER A 437 27.25 0.14 -47.17
C SER A 437 28.58 0.65 -47.74
N TYR A 438 29.62 -0.16 -47.55
CA TYR A 438 31.00 0.12 -47.96
C TYR A 438 31.22 0.04 -49.48
N ALA A 439 30.38 -0.74 -50.18
CA ALA A 439 30.55 -1.01 -51.60
C ALA A 439 29.52 -0.25 -52.43
N ASP A 440 29.98 0.67 -53.28
CA ASP A 440 29.17 1.36 -54.29
C ASP A 440 28.34 0.41 -55.18
N THR A 441 28.70 -0.87 -55.25
CA THR A 441 28.11 -1.89 -56.13
C THR A 441 27.83 -3.19 -55.38
N ILE A 442 26.61 -3.70 -55.50
CA ILE A 442 26.19 -5.01 -54.97
C ILE A 442 26.18 -6.04 -56.10
N TYR A 443 26.86 -7.17 -55.88
CA TYR A 443 26.96 -8.27 -56.84
C TYR A 443 25.99 -9.42 -56.56
N PHE A 444 25.53 -10.11 -57.60
CA PHE A 444 24.64 -11.27 -57.55
C PHE A 444 25.08 -12.38 -58.52
N GLY A 445 24.53 -13.58 -58.32
CA GLY A 445 24.90 -14.79 -59.05
C GLY A 445 26.13 -15.51 -58.47
N PRO A 446 26.31 -16.81 -58.75
CA PRO A 446 27.36 -17.65 -58.17
C PRO A 446 28.79 -17.24 -58.58
N LYS A 447 28.93 -16.34 -59.57
CA LYS A 447 30.20 -15.80 -60.06
C LYS A 447 30.27 -14.26 -59.97
N ASN A 448 29.39 -13.61 -59.21
CA ASN A 448 29.24 -12.15 -59.18
C ASN A 448 29.01 -11.54 -60.59
N GLU A 449 28.25 -12.26 -61.41
CA GLU A 449 28.05 -11.99 -62.84
C GLU A 449 26.99 -10.93 -63.13
N TYR A 450 26.14 -10.60 -62.14
CA TYR A 450 25.24 -9.46 -62.16
C TYR A 450 25.66 -8.44 -61.09
N SER A 451 25.44 -7.16 -61.36
CA SER A 451 25.77 -6.09 -60.41
C SER A 451 24.78 -4.94 -60.50
N VAL A 452 24.53 -4.26 -59.37
CA VAL A 452 23.73 -3.04 -59.29
C VAL A 452 24.47 -2.01 -58.45
N VAL A 453 24.54 -0.77 -58.92
CA VAL A 453 25.17 0.36 -58.20
C VAL A 453 24.17 0.93 -57.19
N LEU A 454 24.61 1.18 -55.96
CA LEU A 454 23.76 1.74 -54.89
C LEU A 454 23.15 3.09 -55.27
N LYS A 455 23.93 3.93 -55.95
CA LYS A 455 23.55 5.27 -56.43
C LYS A 455 22.43 5.24 -57.48
N ASP A 456 22.23 4.11 -58.15
CA ASP A 456 21.16 3.91 -59.13
C ASP A 456 19.85 3.41 -58.47
N ILE A 457 19.90 2.94 -57.22
CA ILE A 457 18.73 2.47 -56.47
C ILE A 457 18.30 3.40 -55.33
N PHE A 458 19.22 4.19 -54.77
CA PHE A 458 18.99 5.25 -53.79
C PHE A 458 19.29 6.61 -54.44
N VAL A 459 18.24 7.22 -55.00
CA VAL A 459 18.34 8.35 -55.94
C VAL A 459 17.94 9.71 -55.35
N ASN A 460 17.46 9.74 -54.10
CA ASN A 460 16.98 10.95 -53.42
C ASN A 460 17.93 11.43 -52.31
N GLY A 461 19.21 11.04 -52.37
CA GLY A 461 20.21 11.38 -51.35
C GLY A 461 20.18 10.48 -50.11
N GLU A 462 19.55 9.31 -50.16
CA GLU A 462 19.44 8.42 -48.99
C GLU A 462 20.81 7.88 -48.52
N LEU A 463 21.80 7.85 -49.41
CA LEU A 463 23.19 7.49 -49.08
C LEU A 463 23.88 8.55 -48.21
N ASP A 464 23.47 9.82 -48.30
CA ASP A 464 24.03 10.91 -47.49
C ASP A 464 23.51 10.88 -46.04
N ASN A 465 22.43 10.14 -45.77
CA ASN A 465 21.81 10.03 -44.44
C ASN A 465 22.77 9.44 -43.39
N LEU A 466 23.71 8.59 -43.80
CA LEU A 466 24.73 8.01 -42.94
C LEU A 466 25.61 9.10 -42.30
N ASN A 467 26.03 10.10 -43.08
CA ASN A 467 26.92 11.17 -42.63
C ASN A 467 26.32 11.97 -41.45
N TYR A 468 25.01 12.21 -41.46
CA TYR A 468 24.33 12.92 -40.36
C TYR A 468 24.27 12.09 -39.07
N PHE A 469 24.07 10.77 -39.17
CA PHE A 469 24.13 9.88 -38.01
C PHE A 469 25.57 9.70 -37.49
N GLU A 470 26.57 9.60 -38.37
CA GLU A 470 27.98 9.56 -37.96
C GLU A 470 28.41 10.84 -37.24
N ALA A 471 28.03 12.02 -37.76
CA ALA A 471 28.30 13.30 -37.11
C ALA A 471 27.60 13.43 -35.75
N PHE A 472 26.36 12.93 -35.63
CA PHE A 472 25.63 12.87 -34.36
C PHE A 472 26.32 11.93 -33.34
N ILE A 473 26.75 10.74 -33.78
CA ILE A 473 27.51 9.78 -32.96
C ILE A 473 28.86 10.35 -32.54
N GLU A 474 29.55 11.07 -33.43
CA GLU A 474 30.80 11.76 -33.11
C GLU A 474 30.59 12.85 -32.06
N LYS A 475 29.51 13.65 -32.16
CA LYS A 475 29.14 14.63 -31.13
C LYS A 475 28.90 13.93 -29.78
N LEU A 476 28.15 12.83 -29.73
CA LEU A 476 27.95 12.04 -28.51
C LEU A 476 29.27 11.48 -27.92
N ALA A 477 30.20 11.06 -28.77
CA ALA A 477 31.50 10.56 -28.35
C ALA A 477 32.41 11.66 -27.76
N ILE A 478 32.44 12.84 -28.39
CA ILE A 478 33.14 14.04 -27.90
C ILE A 478 32.58 14.47 -26.54
N ASP A 479 31.26 14.40 -26.39
CA ASP A 479 30.51 14.72 -25.16
C ASP A 479 30.66 13.69 -24.03
N GLY A 480 31.47 12.64 -24.22
CA GLY A 480 31.79 11.65 -23.20
C GLY A 480 30.67 10.66 -22.87
N VAL A 481 29.69 10.47 -23.76
CA VAL A 481 28.54 9.58 -23.54
C VAL A 481 28.97 8.11 -23.45
N ALA A 482 29.76 7.67 -24.44
CA ALA A 482 30.41 6.38 -24.52
C ALA A 482 31.51 6.44 -25.60
N ASN A 483 32.30 5.38 -25.76
CA ASN A 483 33.26 5.32 -26.86
C ASN A 483 32.55 5.20 -28.23
N LYS A 484 33.19 5.68 -29.31
CA LYS A 484 32.60 5.72 -30.66
C LYS A 484 32.16 4.33 -31.17
N ALA A 485 32.88 3.25 -30.83
CA ALA A 485 32.53 1.90 -31.27
C ALA A 485 31.26 1.36 -30.59
N THR A 486 31.11 1.60 -29.28
CA THR A 486 29.88 1.28 -28.52
C THR A 486 28.69 2.12 -29.00
N LEU A 487 28.89 3.39 -29.35
CA LEU A 487 27.83 4.21 -29.93
C LEU A 487 27.41 3.71 -31.32
N LEU A 488 28.36 3.36 -32.20
CA LEU A 488 28.07 2.73 -33.49
C LEU A 488 27.32 1.39 -33.33
N GLU A 489 27.58 0.65 -32.26
CA GLU A 489 26.84 -0.58 -31.91
C GLU A 489 25.42 -0.28 -31.44
N LEU A 490 25.25 0.70 -30.54
CA LEU A 490 23.94 1.14 -30.01
C LEU A 490 23.00 1.70 -31.08
N PHE A 491 23.55 2.30 -32.14
CA PHE A 491 22.78 2.77 -33.30
C PHE A 491 22.78 1.76 -34.48
N ASN A 492 23.27 0.53 -34.30
CA ASN A 492 23.31 -0.51 -35.34
C ASN A 492 23.98 -0.04 -36.67
N LEU A 493 25.07 0.73 -36.56
CA LEU A 493 25.91 1.22 -37.66
C LEU A 493 27.34 0.65 -37.63
N LYS A 494 27.66 -0.20 -36.65
CA LYS A 494 28.96 -0.88 -36.52
C LYS A 494 29.20 -1.90 -37.64
N GLU A 495 28.13 -2.61 -38.05
CA GLU A 495 28.17 -3.58 -39.16
C GLU A 495 27.51 -2.99 -40.41
N GLN A 496 27.94 -3.50 -41.57
CA GLN A 496 27.48 -3.05 -42.88
C GLN A 496 26.19 -3.77 -43.26
N ASP A 497 25.28 -3.06 -43.92
CA ASP A 497 24.00 -3.60 -44.37
C ASP A 497 24.20 -4.83 -45.27
N SER A 498 23.63 -5.96 -44.85
CA SER A 498 23.51 -7.13 -45.69
C SER A 498 22.60 -6.83 -46.90
N LYS A 499 22.69 -7.66 -47.96
CA LYS A 499 21.79 -7.53 -49.13
C LYS A 499 20.31 -7.52 -48.73
N LYS A 500 19.96 -8.23 -47.65
CA LYS A 500 18.60 -8.28 -47.08
C LYS A 500 18.19 -6.96 -46.43
N GLU A 501 19.09 -6.30 -45.70
CA GLU A 501 18.83 -4.98 -45.12
C GLU A 501 18.74 -3.91 -46.19
N VAL A 502 19.64 -3.92 -47.18
CA VAL A 502 19.53 -3.02 -48.36
C VAL A 502 18.20 -3.23 -49.08
N PHE A 503 17.75 -4.48 -49.26
CA PHE A 503 16.43 -4.78 -49.83
C PHE A 503 15.28 -4.27 -48.96
N ASN A 504 15.32 -4.47 -47.64
CA ASN A 504 14.28 -3.97 -46.74
C ASN A 504 14.22 -2.44 -46.75
N LYS A 505 15.37 -1.77 -46.71
CA LYS A 505 15.49 -0.30 -46.78
C LYS A 505 14.98 0.24 -48.11
N LEU A 506 15.36 -0.36 -49.25
CA LEU A 506 14.83 0.04 -50.55
C LEU A 506 13.29 -0.05 -50.61
N ASN A 507 12.70 -1.16 -50.14
CA ASN A 507 11.23 -1.29 -50.09
C ASN A 507 10.59 -0.28 -49.13
N TYR A 508 11.23 0.02 -47.99
CA TYR A 508 10.78 1.07 -47.07
C TYR A 508 10.77 2.44 -47.73
N HIS A 509 11.84 2.83 -48.43
CA HIS A 509 11.92 4.10 -49.14
C HIS A 509 10.85 4.19 -50.23
N LEU A 510 10.69 3.17 -51.08
CA LEU A 510 9.65 3.13 -52.12
C LEU A 510 8.23 3.28 -51.55
N ALA A 511 7.95 2.66 -50.40
CA ALA A 511 6.67 2.79 -49.71
C ALA A 511 6.49 4.19 -49.08
N LYS A 512 7.55 4.78 -48.53
CA LYS A 512 7.54 6.11 -47.89
C LYS A 512 7.36 7.25 -48.89
N THR A 513 7.98 7.16 -50.07
CA THR A 513 7.88 8.16 -51.14
C THR A 513 6.66 7.95 -52.05
N ASN A 514 5.99 6.80 -51.96
CA ASN A 514 4.91 6.37 -52.85
C ASN A 514 5.33 6.39 -54.34
N THR A 515 6.60 6.13 -54.62
CA THR A 515 7.16 6.11 -55.99
C THR A 515 7.15 4.71 -56.57
N VAL A 516 6.77 4.59 -57.85
CA VAL A 516 6.95 3.35 -58.60
C VAL A 516 8.45 3.09 -58.78
N ALA A 517 8.88 1.85 -58.50
CA ALA A 517 10.29 1.46 -58.63
C ALA A 517 10.80 1.65 -60.06
N GLY A 518 11.93 2.35 -60.20
CA GLY A 518 12.64 2.53 -61.47
C GLY A 518 13.35 1.26 -61.95
N GLY A 519 13.93 1.31 -63.17
CA GLY A 519 14.54 0.14 -63.81
C GLY A 519 15.64 -0.53 -62.97
N ALA A 520 16.57 0.24 -62.41
CA ALA A 520 17.64 -0.29 -61.54
C ALA A 520 17.10 -0.85 -60.21
N GLN A 521 16.09 -0.19 -59.61
CA GLN A 521 15.44 -0.64 -58.37
C GLN A 521 14.69 -1.96 -58.59
N LEU A 522 13.96 -2.09 -59.70
CA LEU A 522 13.31 -3.34 -60.12
C LEU A 522 14.34 -4.44 -60.41
N ALA A 523 15.43 -4.12 -61.11
CA ALA A 523 16.50 -5.08 -61.36
C ALA A 523 17.11 -5.61 -60.05
N PHE A 524 17.41 -4.73 -59.10
CA PHE A 524 17.86 -5.12 -57.76
C PHE A 524 16.85 -6.01 -57.03
N ILE A 525 15.57 -5.64 -57.01
CA ILE A 525 14.49 -6.40 -56.35
C ILE A 525 14.36 -7.81 -56.95
N LEU A 526 14.48 -7.95 -58.28
CA LEU A 526 14.41 -9.23 -58.97
C LEU A 526 15.66 -10.09 -58.73
N LEU A 527 16.86 -9.50 -58.87
CA LEU A 527 18.12 -10.18 -58.60
C LEU A 527 18.21 -10.64 -57.14
N TYR A 528 17.78 -9.81 -56.19
CA TYR A 528 17.70 -10.19 -54.78
C TYR A 528 16.79 -11.41 -54.58
N LYS A 529 15.56 -11.38 -55.11
CA LYS A 529 14.61 -12.51 -55.00
C LYS A 529 15.05 -13.80 -55.71
N GLN A 530 15.94 -13.71 -56.71
CA GLN A 530 16.43 -14.86 -57.46
C GLN A 530 17.70 -15.49 -56.86
N TYR A 531 18.54 -14.70 -56.17
CA TYR A 531 19.90 -15.09 -55.78
C TYR A 531 20.21 -14.94 -54.27
N SER A 532 19.21 -14.75 -53.41
CA SER A 532 19.37 -14.58 -51.95
C SER A 532 18.58 -15.61 -51.14
#